data_AF-A0A8S1KFA7-F1
#
_entry.id   AF-A0A8S1KFA7-F1
#
_cell.length_a   1.000
_cell.length_b   1.000
_cell.length_c   1.000
_cell.angle_alpha   90.00
_cell.angle_beta   90.00
_cell.angle_gamma   90.00
#
_symmetry.space_group_name_H-M   'P 1'
#
loop_
_entity.id
_entity.type
_entity.pdbx_description
1 polymer ?
#
loop_
_entity_poly.entity_id
_entity_poly.type
_entity_poly.pdbx_seq_one_letter_code
_entity_poly.pdbx_strand_id
1 'polypeptide(L)' 'MLQRQKHELKEQFQDRKKIYELVCKKNADRAIVMSNIYVNIKYMGNKYSKELEDELNQYIAQL' A
#
# COMPACT_ATOMS: atom_id res chain seq x y z
N MET A 1 5.14 10.16 -8.41
CA MET A 1 3.80 10.70 -8.09
C MET A 1 2.78 9.58 -8.34
N LEU A 2 1.96 9.21 -7.36
CA LEU A 2 1.03 8.08 -7.48
C LEU A 2 -0.20 8.47 -8.34
N GLN A 3 -0.39 7.79 -9.46
CA GLN A 3 -1.57 8.00 -10.33
C GLN A 3 -2.72 7.06 -9.91
N ARG A 4 -3.95 7.59 -9.91
CA ARG A 4 -5.17 6.80 -9.67
C ARG A 4 -5.45 5.88 -10.86
N GLN A 5 -5.79 4.62 -10.58
CA GLN A 5 -6.15 3.67 -11.64
C GLN A 5 -7.62 3.86 -12.06
N LYS A 6 -7.96 3.61 -13.33
CA LYS A 6 -9.32 3.84 -13.85
C LYS A 6 -10.41 3.03 -13.13
N HIS A 7 -10.07 1.83 -12.68
CA HIS A 7 -10.98 0.90 -11.98
C HIS A 7 -10.95 1.08 -10.46
N GLU A 8 -10.07 1.91 -9.93
CA GLU A 8 -9.87 2.08 -8.49
C GLU A 8 -10.93 3.03 -7.92
N LEU A 9 -11.66 2.55 -6.91
CA LEU A 9 -12.62 3.38 -6.19
C LEU A 9 -11.91 4.55 -5.48
N LYS A 10 -12.63 5.64 -5.23
CA LYS A 10 -12.05 6.83 -4.58
C LYS A 10 -11.45 6.48 -3.21
N GLU A 11 -12.13 5.64 -2.44
CA GLU A 11 -11.67 5.19 -1.12
C GLU A 11 -10.38 4.35 -1.22
N GLN A 12 -10.35 3.36 -2.12
CA GLN A 12 -9.17 2.53 -2.39
C GLN A 12 -7.95 3.39 -2.76
N PHE A 13 -8.14 4.41 -3.59
CA PHE A 13 -7.07 5.33 -3.95
C PHE A 13 -6.54 6.14 -2.76
N GLN A 14 -7.43 6.62 -1.88
CA GLN A 14 -7.00 7.37 -0.69
C GLN A 14 -6.18 6.48 0.25
N ASP A 15 -6.62 5.25 0.43
CA ASP A 15 -5.96 4.28 1.28
C ASP A 15 -4.62 3.81 0.71
N ARG A 16 -4.54 3.59 -0.61
CA ARG A 16 -3.28 3.35 -1.32
C ARG A 16 -2.33 4.53 -1.19
N LYS A 17 -2.85 5.76 -1.36
CA LYS A 17 -2.07 7.00 -1.27
C LYS A 17 -1.43 7.19 0.10
N LYS A 18 -2.16 6.92 1.20
CA LYS A 18 -1.61 7.00 2.57
C LYS A 18 -0.38 6.10 2.74
N ILE A 19 -0.49 4.84 2.33
CA ILE A 19 0.63 3.89 2.42
C ILE A 19 1.78 4.32 1.49
N TYR A 20 1.47 4.76 0.27
CA TYR A 20 2.48 5.25 -0.66
C TYR A 20 3.27 6.42 -0.06
N GLU A 21 2.60 7.43 0.49
CA GLU A 21 3.26 8.60 1.08
C GLU A 21 4.10 8.24 2.30
N LEU A 22 3.63 7.30 3.12
CA LEU A 22 4.36 6.81 4.28
C LEU A 22 5.63 6.04 3.89
N VAL A 23 5.51 5.10 2.95
CA VAL A 23 6.63 4.29 2.48
C VAL A 23 7.60 5.15 1.68
N CYS A 24 7.12 6.07 0.84
CA CYS A 24 7.96 6.93 -0.01
C CYS A 24 8.90 7.84 0.81
N LYS A 25 8.52 8.23 2.03
CA LYS A 25 9.40 8.98 2.95
C LYS A 25 10.62 8.18 3.38
N LYS A 26 10.54 6.85 3.38
CA LYS A 26 11.60 5.93 3.84
C LYS A 26 12.30 5.23 2.68
N ASN A 27 11.53 4.76 1.71
CA ASN A 27 12.01 4.03 0.55
C ASN A 27 11.07 4.30 -0.65
N ALA A 28 11.50 5.20 -1.53
CA ALA A 28 10.75 5.59 -2.72
C ALA A 28 10.51 4.42 -3.69
N ASP A 29 11.50 3.54 -3.85
CA ASP A 29 11.44 2.40 -4.78
C ASP A 29 10.37 1.39 -4.37
N ARG A 30 10.19 1.20 -3.05
CA ARG A 30 9.19 0.26 -2.52
C ARG A 30 7.78 0.85 -2.40
N ALA A 31 7.61 2.17 -2.48
CA ALA A 31 6.34 2.83 -2.20
C ALA A 31 5.19 2.37 -3.10
N ILE A 32 5.47 2.13 -4.38
CA ILE A 32 4.45 1.64 -5.34
C ILE A 32 4.04 0.21 -4.99
N VAL A 33 5.01 -0.66 -4.72
CA VAL A 33 4.75 -2.08 -4.44
C VAL A 33 3.98 -2.23 -3.13
N MET A 34 4.46 -1.63 -2.04
CA MET A 34 3.84 -1.78 -0.71
C MET A 34 2.42 -1.21 -0.66
N SER A 35 2.17 -0.08 -1.33
CA SER A 35 0.83 0.51 -1.38
C SER A 35 -0.16 -0.34 -2.18
N ASN A 36 0.28 -0.97 -3.28
CA ASN A 36 -0.55 -1.92 -4.02
C ASN A 36 -0.83 -3.20 -3.23
N ILE A 37 0.18 -3.75 -2.53
CA ILE A 37 0.01 -4.93 -1.67
C ILE A 37 -1.03 -4.67 -0.60
N TYR A 38 -0.99 -3.49 0.04
CA TYR A 38 -1.98 -3.11 1.06
C TYR A 38 -3.42 -3.14 0.55
N VAL A 39 -3.71 -2.52 -0.59
CA VAL A 39 -5.08 -2.52 -1.12
C VAL A 39 -5.51 -3.91 -1.58
N ASN A 40 -4.60 -4.73 -2.08
CA ASN A 40 -4.90 -6.11 -2.46
C ASN A 40 -5.25 -6.98 -1.24
N ILE A 41 -4.53 -6.82 -0.13
CA ILE A 41 -4.86 -7.52 1.13
C ILE A 41 -6.21 -7.02 1.65
N LYS A 42 -6.38 -5.69 1.78
CA LYS A 42 -7.55 -5.08 2.42
C LYS A 42 -8.85 -5.27 1.64
N TYR A 43 -8.82 -5.10 0.32
CA TYR A 43 -10.03 -5.07 -0.51
C TYR A 43 -10.24 -6.34 -1.33
N MET A 44 -9.18 -7.12 -1.62
CA MET A 44 -9.29 -8.35 -2.40
C MET A 44 -9.08 -9.61 -1.57
N GLY A 45 -8.60 -9.50 -0.32
CA GLY A 45 -8.33 -10.65 0.54
C GLY A 45 -7.13 -11.49 0.09
N ASN A 46 -6.25 -10.92 -0.74
CA ASN A 46 -5.05 -11.61 -1.22
C ASN A 46 -4.10 -11.86 -0.04
N LYS A 47 -3.40 -13.00 -0.10
CA LYS A 47 -2.33 -13.34 0.85
C LYS A 47 -0.98 -13.23 0.17
N TYR A 48 -0.01 -12.67 0.87
CA TYR A 48 1.37 -12.56 0.43
C TYR A 48 2.27 -13.38 1.34
N SER A 49 3.59 -13.33 1.12
CA SER A 49 4.52 -13.95 2.06
C SER A 49 4.44 -13.23 3.42
N LYS A 50 4.64 -13.97 4.51
CA LYS A 50 4.67 -13.39 5.86
C LYS A 50 5.66 -12.23 5.97
N GLU A 51 6.83 -12.36 5.34
CA GLU A 51 7.85 -11.31 5.32
C GLU A 51 7.33 -9.98 4.72
N LEU A 52 6.57 -10.03 3.62
CA LEU A 52 6.00 -8.84 2.99
C LEU A 52 4.84 -8.25 3.82
N GLU A 53 4.02 -9.12 4.40
CA GLU A 53 2.92 -8.69 5.27
C GLU A 53 3.46 -8.04 6.55
N ASP A 54 4.50 -8.60 7.16
CA ASP A 54 5.15 -8.06 8.34
C ASP A 54 5.82 -6.71 8.05
N GLU A 55 6.54 -6.61 6.93
CA GLU A 55 7.11 -5.33 6.49
C GLU A 55 6.01 -4.28 6.26
N LEU A 56 4.91 -4.66 5.63
CA LEU A 56 3.77 -3.76 5.43
C LEU A 56 3.14 -3.34 6.76
N ASN A 57 2.97 -4.28 7.69
CA ASN A 57 2.43 -4.02 9.02
C ASN A 57 3.32 -3.05 9.82
N GLN A 58 4.63 -3.08 9.65
CA GLN A 58 5.53 -2.10 10.26
C GLN A 58 5.27 -0.68 9.77
N TYR A 59 4.91 -0.50 8.49
CA TYR A 59 4.48 0.81 7.98
C TYR A 59 3.11 1.17 8.53
N ILE A 60 2.13 0.25 8.47
CA ILE A 60 0.76 0.52 8.93
C ILE A 60 0.73 0.91 10.42
N ALA A 61 1.57 0.31 11.26
CA ALA A 61 1.68 0.65 12.68
C ALA A 61 2.13 2.10 12.97
N GLN A 62 2.52 2.86 11.95
CA GLN A 62 2.94 4.26 12.03
C GLN A 62 1.90 5.25 11.49
N LEU A 63 0.75 4.74 11.01
CA LEU A 63 -0.43 5.55 10.68
C LEU A 63 -1.18 5.97 11.94
#